data_AF-A0A7K3FZY2-F1
#
_entry.id   AF-A0A7K3FZY2-F1
#
_cell.length_a   1.000
_cell.length_b   1.000
_cell.length_c   1.000
_cell.angle_alpha   90.00
_cell.angle_beta   90.00
_cell.angle_gamma   90.00
#
_symmetry.space_group_name_H-M   'P 1'
#
loop_
_entity.id
_entity.type
_entity.pdbx_description
1 polymer ?
#
loop_
_entity_poly.entity_id
_entity_poly.type
_entity_poly.pdbx_seq_one_letter_code
_entity_poly.pdbx_strand_id
1 'polypeptide(L)' 'MSALDATQAALAAEHAAVYGYGVVGGRIGAERRAEATAAYEAHRARREVLRRAVRDLGGAPVVAAAA' A
#
# COMPACT_ATOMS: atom_id res chain seq x y z
N MET A 1 15.37 14.96 5.45
CA MET A 1 14.63 13.76 5.03
C MET A 1 15.03 13.48 3.59
N SER A 2 15.64 12.33 3.33
CA SER A 2 16.09 11.94 1.99
C SER A 2 14.90 11.49 1.12
N ALA A 3 15.12 11.40 -0.20
CA ALA A 3 14.13 10.80 -1.10
C ALA A 3 13.84 9.33 -0.71
N LEU A 4 14.84 8.61 -0.20
CA LEU A 4 14.68 7.26 0.31
C LEU A 4 13.75 7.23 1.54
N ASP A 5 13.95 8.14 2.51
CA ASP A 5 13.10 8.22 3.71
C ASP A 5 11.64 8.48 3.36
N ALA A 6 11.38 9.42 2.44
CA ALA A 6 10.03 9.74 1.99
C ALA A 6 9.39 8.57 1.24
N THR A 7 10.15 7.87 0.38
CA THR A 7 9.65 6.70 -0.37
C THR A 7 9.36 5.53 0.57
N GLN A 8 10.16 5.33 1.61
CA GLN A 8 9.92 4.32 2.66
C GLN A 8 8.65 4.64 3.46
N ALA A 9 8.46 5.90 3.85
CA ALA A 9 7.25 6.33 4.55
C ALA A 9 5.99 6.10 3.70
N ALA A 10 6.06 6.43 2.40
CA ALA A 10 4.97 6.16 1.47
C ALA A 10 4.72 4.64 1.32
N LEU A 11 5.76 3.82 1.23
CA LEU A 11 5.61 2.36 1.13
C LEU A 11 4.96 1.76 2.39
N ALA A 12 5.32 2.25 3.57
CA ALA A 12 4.68 1.85 4.83
C ALA A 12 3.18 2.22 4.84
N ALA A 13 2.83 3.42 4.38
CA ALA A 13 1.44 3.86 4.25
C ALA A 13 0.65 2.98 3.26
N GLU A 14 1.24 2.59 2.13
CA GLU A 14 0.60 1.69 1.18
C GLU A 14 0.39 0.27 1.75
N HIS A 15 1.28 -0.24 2.62
CA HIS A 15 1.01 -1.49 3.34
C HIS A 15 -0.22 -1.38 4.24
N ALA A 16 -0.33 -0.29 5.01
CA ALA A 16 -1.47 -0.04 5.88
C ALA A 16 -2.77 0.12 5.08
N ALA A 17 -2.73 0.81 3.94
CA ALA A 17 -3.89 0.99 3.07
C ALA A 17 -4.37 -0.32 2.44
N VAL A 18 -3.45 -1.18 1.96
CA VAL A 18 -3.81 -2.49 1.42
C VAL A 18 -4.48 -3.36 2.49
N TYR A 19 -3.95 -3.37 3.71
CA TYR A 19 -4.58 -4.08 4.83
C TYR A 19 -5.98 -3.51 5.13
N GLY A 20 -6.09 -2.19 5.26
CA GLY A 20 -7.33 -1.49 5.56
C GLY A 20 -8.43 -1.76 4.53
N TYR A 21 -8.12 -1.70 3.23
CA TYR A 21 -9.10 -2.00 2.19
C TYR A 21 -9.49 -3.48 2.10
N GLY A 22 -8.59 -4.40 2.47
CA GLY A 22 -8.95 -5.81 2.64
C GLY A 22 -9.99 -5.99 3.77
N VAL A 23 -9.78 -5.31 4.90
CA VAL A 23 -10.69 -5.28 6.06
C VAL A 23 -12.04 -4.64 5.70
N VAL A 24 -12.03 -3.53 4.95
CA VAL A 24 -13.25 -2.85 4.48
C VAL A 24 -14.02 -3.71 3.50
N GLY A 25 -13.36 -4.32 2.51
CA GLY A 25 -14.01 -5.20 1.53
C GLY A 25 -14.74 -6.40 2.16
N GLY A 26 -14.25 -6.89 3.30
CA GLY A 26 -14.91 -7.94 4.09
C GLY A 26 -16.14 -7.48 4.88
N ARG A 27 -16.30 -6.17 5.12
CA ARG A 27 -17.35 -5.61 5.99
C ARG A 27 -18.35 -4.69 5.26
N ILE A 28 -17.98 -4.16 4.10
CA ILE A 28 -18.79 -3.17 3.38
C ILE A 28 -19.97 -3.85 2.66
N GLY A 29 -21.10 -3.13 2.57
CA GLY A 29 -22.28 -3.55 1.83
C GLY A 29 -22.00 -3.76 0.34
N ALA A 30 -22.84 -4.56 -0.32
CA ALA A 30 -22.65 -4.96 -1.71
C ALA A 30 -22.53 -3.77 -2.69
N GLU A 31 -23.30 -2.70 -2.46
CA GLU A 31 -23.33 -1.49 -3.29
C GLU A 31 -21.95 -0.83 -3.45
N ARG A 32 -21.12 -0.87 -2.40
CA ARG A 32 -19.80 -0.21 -2.39
C ARG A 32 -18.63 -1.19 -2.53
N ARG A 33 -18.91 -2.47 -2.75
CA ARG A 33 -17.87 -3.51 -2.87
C ARG A 33 -16.96 -3.27 -4.07
N ALA A 34 -17.52 -2.82 -5.19
CA ALA A 34 -16.74 -2.51 -6.40
C ALA A 34 -15.74 -1.37 -6.15
N GLU A 35 -16.16 -0.30 -5.48
CA GLU A 35 -15.29 0.81 -5.08
C GLU A 35 -14.15 0.33 -4.17
N ALA A 36 -14.47 -0.47 -3.15
CA ALA A 36 -13.49 -0.99 -2.21
C ALA A 36 -12.45 -1.90 -2.91
N THR A 37 -12.89 -2.75 -3.83
CA THR A 37 -12.00 -3.60 -4.64
C THR A 37 -11.11 -2.76 -5.55
N ALA A 38 -11.66 -1.76 -6.24
CA ALA A 38 -10.88 -0.88 -7.11
C ALA A 38 -9.81 -0.10 -6.32
N ALA A 39 -10.17 0.42 -5.13
CA ALA A 39 -9.22 1.09 -4.26
C ALA A 39 -8.14 0.13 -3.74
N TYR A 40 -8.50 -1.08 -3.34
CA TYR A 40 -7.55 -2.12 -2.94
C TYR A 40 -6.51 -2.41 -4.03
N GLU A 41 -6.95 -2.64 -5.26
CA GLU A 41 -6.05 -2.89 -6.40
C GLU A 41 -5.15 -1.68 -6.71
N ALA A 42 -5.71 -0.46 -6.66
CA ALA A 42 -4.93 0.76 -6.86
C ALA A 42 -3.81 0.91 -5.82
N HIS A 43 -4.09 0.62 -4.55
CA HIS A 43 -3.06 0.61 -3.49
C HIS A 43 -2.02 -0.50 -3.70
N ARG A 44 -2.43 -1.70 -4.15
CA ARG A 44 -1.47 -2.77 -4.47
C ARG A 44 -0.52 -2.38 -5.60
N ALA A 45 -1.04 -1.72 -6.64
CA ALA A 45 -0.23 -1.23 -7.75
C ALA A 45 0.77 -0.15 -7.29
N ARG A 46 0.31 0.85 -6.51
CA ARG A 46 1.18 1.89 -5.93
C ARG A 46 2.27 1.31 -5.03
N ARG A 47 1.93 0.34 -4.17
CA ARG A 47 2.90 -0.36 -3.32
C ARG A 47 4.03 -0.99 -4.13
N GLU A 48 3.69 -1.62 -5.26
CA GLU A 48 4.70 -2.26 -6.11
C GLU A 48 5.63 -1.25 -6.78
N VAL A 49 5.08 -0.12 -7.24
CA VAL A 49 5.88 1.00 -7.76
C VAL A 49 6.85 1.52 -6.70
N LEU A 50 6.37 1.74 -5.47
CA LEU A 50 7.21 2.23 -4.37
C LEU A 50 8.28 1.21 -3.96
N ARG A 51 7.99 -0.09 -3.97
CA ARG A 51 9.02 -1.13 -3.70
C ARG A 51 10.17 -1.08 -4.69
N ARG A 52 9.87 -0.82 -5.98
CA ARG A 52 10.91 -0.67 -7.01
C ARG A 52 11.70 0.61 -6.78
N ALA A 53 11.01 1.73 -6.57
CA ALA A 53 11.64 3.02 -6.28
C ALA A 53 12.59 2.96 -5.07
N VAL A 54 12.23 2.24 -3.99
CA VAL A 54 13.15 2.06 -2.85
C VAL A 54 14.44 1.36 -3.27
N ARG A 55 14.36 0.30 -4.09
CA ARG A 55 15.53 -0.44 -4.59
C ARG A 55 16.38 0.43 -5.53
N ASP A 56 15.73 1.20 -6.39
CA ASP A 56 16.40 2.12 -7.33
C ASP A 56 17.15 3.22 -6.58
N LEU A 57 16.66 3.61 -5.39
CA LEU A 57 17.32 4.54 -4.46
C LEU A 57 18.39 3.86 -3.57
N GLY A 58 18.68 2.57 -3.78
CA GLY A 58 19.69 1.81 -3.03
C GLY A 58 19.21 1.29 -1.66
N GLY A 59 17.92 1.37 -1.37
CA GLY A 59 17.34 0.90 -0.11
C GLY A 59 16.76 -0.52 -0.18
N ALA A 60 16.58 -1.13 0.99
CA ALA A 60 15.78 -2.34 1.15
C ALA A 60 14.32 -1.95 1.46
N PRO A 61 13.31 -2.38 0.67
CA PRO A 61 11.92 -2.00 0.91
C PRO A 61 11.41 -2.40 2.29
N VAL A 62 10.79 -1.46 3.02
CA VAL A 62 10.15 -1.76 4.31
C VAL A 62 9.07 -2.83 4.16
N VAL A 63 9.04 -3.74 5.12
CA VAL A 63 8.06 -4.83 5.19
C VAL A 63 6.73 -4.32 5.77
N ALA A 64 5.64 -5.01 5.43
CA ALA A 64 4.37 -4.73 6.08
C ALA A 64 4.45 -5.09 7.57
N ALA A 65 3.79 -4.30 8.42
CA ALA A 65 3.62 -4.66 9.82
C ALA A 65 2.77 -5.94 9.95
N ALA A 66 3.01 -6.71 11.01
CA ALA A 66 2.12 -7.80 11.39
C ALA A 66 0.76 -7.23 11.82
N ALA A 67 -0.31 -8.00 11.56
CA ALA A 67 -1.68 -7.68 11.94
C ALA A 67 -2.15 -8.54 13.12
#